data_AF-A0A7W9ZLQ9-F1
#
_entry.id   AF-A0A7W9ZLQ9-F1
#
_cell.length_a   1.000
_cell.length_b   1.000
_cell.length_c   1.000
_cell.angle_alpha   90.00
_cell.angle_beta   90.00
_cell.angle_gamma   90.00
#
_symmetry.space_group_name_H-M   'P 1'
#
loop_
_entity.id
_entity.type
_entity.pdbx_description
1 polymer ?
#
loop_
_entity_poly.entity_id
_entity_poly.type
_entity_poly.pdbx_seq_one_letter_code
_entity_poly.pdbx_strand_id
1 'polypeptide(L)'
;MNLYQTKFFTTLQKEYKNKYGVDISQFVKLANSSINFAKFEEKHLTLKQKNVIKSIQKNNEKKIILSGGIASGKTYLACYLFLKSLIKNKKLYSSDTNNFIMGNSQRSVEVNVLGQFEKLCKLLKIPYIPR
;
A
#
# COMPACT_ATOMS: atom_id res chain seq x y z
N MET A 1 15.42 11.18 -0.60
CA MET A 1 15.70 12.29 0.33
C MET A 1 14.38 12.71 0.99
N ASN A 2 14.29 12.74 2.32
CA ASN A 2 13.05 13.10 3.02
C ASN A 2 12.92 14.62 3.06
N LEU A 3 11.90 15.17 2.40
CA LEU A 3 11.67 16.62 2.27
C LEU A 3 11.55 17.30 3.65
N TYR A 4 11.01 16.58 4.63
CA TYR A 4 10.82 17.04 6.01
C TYR A 4 12.09 17.05 6.87
N GLN A 5 13.19 16.48 6.36
CA GLN A 5 14.50 16.48 7.03
C GLN A 5 15.47 17.49 6.39
N THR A 6 15.03 18.25 5.39
CA THR A 6 15.87 19.28 4.78
C THR A 6 16.06 20.45 5.75
N LYS A 7 17.27 21.05 5.74
CA LYS A 7 17.56 22.23 6.57
C LYS A 7 16.52 23.33 6.36
N PHE A 8 16.16 23.58 5.11
CA PHE A 8 15.14 24.55 4.73
C PHE A 8 13.79 24.30 5.42
N PHE A 9 13.29 23.06 5.36
CA PHE A 9 12.03 22.70 6.02
C PHE A 9 12.12 22.86 7.55
N THR A 10 13.22 22.40 8.16
CA THR A 10 13.39 22.50 9.62
C THR A 10 13.50 23.94 10.13
N THR A 11 14.07 24.85 9.32
CA THR A 11 14.17 26.29 9.65
C THR A 11 12.78 26.93 9.63
N LEU A 12 12.03 26.75 8.54
CA LEU A 12 10.67 27.27 8.42
C LEU A 12 9.73 26.70 9.50
N GLN A 13 9.88 25.41 9.83
CA GLN A 13 9.14 24.79 10.92
C GLN A 13 9.40 25.49 12.27
N LYS A 14 10.66 25.78 12.59
CA LYS A 14 11.02 26.49 13.84
C LYS A 14 10.46 27.90 13.86
N GLU A 15 10.58 28.64 12.76
CA GLU A 15 10.02 29.99 12.64
C GLU A 15 8.51 29.99 12.86
N TYR A 16 7.80 29.06 12.22
CA TYR A 16 6.36 28.92 12.39
C TYR A 16 5.98 28.58 13.83
N LYS A 17 6.69 27.64 14.47
CA LYS A 17 6.47 27.28 15.88
C LYS A 17 6.69 28.46 16.82
N ASN A 18 7.74 29.25 16.60
CA ASN A 18 8.04 30.43 17.41
C ASN A 18 6.97 31.52 17.23
N LYS A 19 6.46 31.71 16.00
CA LYS A 19 5.50 32.75 15.68
C LYS A 19 4.07 32.43 16.14
N TYR A 20 3.66 31.16 16.04
CA TYR A 20 2.27 30.76 16.24
C TYR A 20 2.07 29.81 17.42
N GLY A 21 3.14 29.36 18.09
CA GLY A 21 3.07 28.35 19.16
C GLY A 21 2.69 26.95 18.67
N VAL A 22 2.53 26.76 17.34
CA VAL A 22 2.05 25.51 16.75
C VAL A 22 3.22 24.76 16.11
N ASP A 23 3.52 23.56 16.59
CA ASP A 23 4.54 22.71 15.99
C ASP A 23 3.98 21.95 14.78
N ILE A 24 4.22 22.42 13.56
CA ILE A 24 3.65 21.78 12.37
C ILE A 24 4.16 20.35 12.12
N SER A 25 5.28 19.93 12.75
CA SER A 25 5.75 18.53 12.63
C SER A 25 4.75 17.51 13.15
N GLN A 26 3.88 17.91 14.08
CA GLN A 26 2.86 17.02 14.64
C GLN A 26 1.81 16.63 13.58
N PHE A 27 1.56 17.51 12.60
CA PHE A 27 0.68 17.25 11.45
C PHE A 27 1.43 16.61 10.28
N VAL A 28 2.75 16.83 10.23
CA VAL A 28 3.68 16.27 9.24
C VAL A 28 4.23 14.91 9.69
N LYS A 29 3.68 14.31 10.76
CA LYS A 29 3.80 12.87 10.99
C LYS A 29 3.18 12.15 9.79
N LEU A 30 3.95 12.04 8.71
CA LEU A 30 3.86 10.97 7.75
C LEU A 30 3.67 9.74 8.61
N ALA A 31 2.53 9.11 8.39
CA ALA A 31 2.07 7.93 9.07
C ALA A 31 3.16 6.85 8.99
N ASN A 32 4.12 6.89 9.90
CA ASN A 32 4.92 5.76 10.33
C ASN A 32 4.06 4.82 11.18
N SER A 33 2.72 4.86 11.02
CA SER A 33 1.89 3.74 11.41
C SER A 33 2.30 2.59 10.51
N SER A 34 3.14 1.70 11.03
CA SER A 34 3.30 0.38 10.45
C SER A 34 1.90 -0.19 10.19
N ILE A 35 1.60 -0.47 8.93
CA ILE A 35 0.28 -0.99 8.55
C ILE A 35 0.05 -2.29 9.31
N ASN A 36 -0.99 -2.31 10.14
CA ASN A 36 -1.41 -3.52 10.83
C ASN A 36 -2.23 -4.39 9.87
N PHE A 37 -1.53 -5.20 9.08
CA PHE A 37 -2.14 -6.11 8.13
C PHE A 37 -3.09 -7.11 8.80
N ALA A 38 -2.80 -7.58 10.03
CA ALA A 38 -3.67 -8.51 10.73
C ALA A 38 -5.04 -7.87 11.02
N LYS A 39 -5.05 -6.64 11.54
CA LYS A 39 -6.28 -5.88 11.79
C LYS A 39 -7.03 -5.56 10.49
N PHE A 40 -6.31 -5.24 9.42
CA PHE A 40 -6.90 -5.00 8.11
C PHE A 40 -7.57 -6.25 7.55
N GLU A 41 -6.85 -7.38 7.56
CA GLU A 41 -7.33 -8.67 7.07
C GLU A 41 -8.57 -9.11 7.82
N GLU A 42 -8.57 -8.94 9.14
CA GLU A 42 -9.71 -9.32 9.98
C GLU A 42 -10.97 -8.55 9.62
N LYS A 43 -10.84 -7.24 9.38
CA LYS A 43 -11.95 -6.34 9.09
C LYS A 43 -12.44 -6.40 7.63
N HIS A 44 -11.53 -6.56 6.67
CA HIS A 44 -11.83 -6.29 5.26
C HIS A 44 -11.79 -7.53 4.35
N LEU A 45 -11.34 -8.69 4.83
CA LEU A 45 -11.31 -9.92 4.04
C LEU A 45 -12.40 -10.90 4.47
N THR A 46 -12.90 -11.65 3.49
CA THR A 46 -13.81 -12.78 3.74
C THR A 46 -13.06 -13.96 4.37
N LEU A 47 -13.78 -14.86 5.02
CA LEU A 47 -13.20 -16.09 5.59
C LEU A 47 -12.41 -16.90 4.55
N LYS A 48 -12.95 -17.04 3.33
CA LYS A 48 -12.28 -17.74 2.23
C LYS A 48 -10.96 -17.08 1.83
N GLN A 49 -10.94 -15.75 1.70
CA GLN A 49 -9.71 -15.00 1.39
C GLN A 49 -8.66 -15.11 2.52
N LYS A 50 -9.09 -15.04 3.80
CA LYS A 50 -8.19 -15.25 4.95
C LYS A 50 -7.55 -16.65 4.90
N ASN A 51 -8.34 -17.68 4.59
CA ASN A 51 -7.83 -19.05 4.48
C ASN A 51 -6.82 -19.21 3.33
N VAL A 52 -7.06 -18.56 2.19
CA VAL A 52 -6.09 -18.51 1.08
C VAL A 52 -4.77 -17.88 1.53
N ILE A 53 -4.80 -16.74 2.24
CA ILE A 53 -3.58 -16.09 2.76
C ILE A 53 -2.83 -17.00 3.74
N LYS A 54 -3.55 -17.65 4.66
CA LYS A 54 -2.94 -18.60 5.61
C LYS A 54 -2.26 -19.76 4.87
N SER A 55 -2.88 -20.28 3.82
CA SER A 55 -2.31 -21.36 2.99
C SER A 55 -1.02 -20.91 2.29
N ILE A 56 -1.03 -19.74 1.64
CA ILE A 56 0.15 -19.15 0.99
C ILE A 56 1.30 -18.99 1.98
N GLN A 57 1.02 -18.49 3.19
CA GLN A 57 2.03 -18.29 4.23
C GLN A 57 2.58 -19.61 4.77
N LYS A 58 1.71 -20.60 5.02
CA LYS A 58 2.08 -21.91 5.53
C LYS A 58 3.04 -22.64 4.58
N ASN A 59 2.81 -22.52 3.27
CA ASN A 59 3.57 -23.23 2.25
C ASN A 59 4.71 -22.41 1.63
N ASN A 60 4.86 -21.14 2.01
CA ASN A 60 5.84 -20.21 1.44
C ASN A 60 5.75 -20.10 -0.09
N GLU A 61 4.52 -20.04 -0.62
CA GLU A 61 4.26 -20.04 -2.06
C GLU A 61 4.80 -18.77 -2.73
N LYS A 62 5.62 -18.95 -3.77
CA LYS A 62 6.16 -17.84 -4.58
C LYS A 62 5.33 -17.53 -5.82
N LYS A 63 4.52 -18.49 -6.28
CA LYS A 63 3.67 -18.38 -7.47
C LYS A 63 2.23 -18.67 -7.05
N ILE A 64 1.31 -17.77 -7.38
CA ILE A 64 -0.08 -17.84 -6.94
C ILE A 64 -0.99 -17.75 -8.16
N ILE A 65 -1.87 -18.72 -8.32
CA ILE A 65 -2.91 -18.72 -9.35
C ILE A 65 -4.27 -18.64 -8.64
N LEU A 66 -5.01 -17.56 -8.89
CA LEU A 66 -6.36 -17.38 -8.38
C LEU A 66 -7.36 -17.70 -9.48
N SER A 67 -7.97 -18.88 -9.43
CA SER A 67 -9.02 -19.33 -10.35
C SER A 67 -10.39 -19.37 -9.67
N GLY A 68 -11.46 -19.26 -10.45
CA GLY A 68 -12.85 -19.31 -9.96
C GLY A 68 -13.80 -18.36 -10.68
N GLY A 69 -15.08 -18.41 -10.34
CA GLY A 69 -16.16 -17.65 -11.01
C GLY A 69 -15.96 -16.14 -11.03
N ILE A 70 -16.68 -15.44 -11.91
CA ILE A 70 -16.67 -13.98 -12.02
C ILE A 70 -17.10 -13.35 -10.68
N ALA A 71 -16.62 -12.14 -10.37
CA ALA A 71 -16.94 -11.39 -9.15
C ALA A 71 -16.58 -12.04 -7.80
N SER A 72 -15.86 -13.17 -7.77
CA SER A 72 -15.41 -13.85 -6.54
C SER A 72 -14.30 -13.15 -5.74
N GLY A 73 -13.96 -11.90 -6.07
CA GLY A 73 -12.95 -11.11 -5.35
C GLY A 73 -11.49 -11.49 -5.61
N LYS A 74 -11.20 -12.25 -6.67
CA LYS A 74 -9.84 -12.69 -7.04
C LYS A 74 -8.90 -11.53 -7.30
N THR A 75 -9.32 -10.59 -8.16
CA THR A 75 -8.52 -9.41 -8.53
C THR A 75 -8.20 -8.56 -7.30
N TYR A 76 -9.19 -8.35 -6.42
CA TYR A 76 -8.99 -7.63 -5.16
C TYR A 76 -7.92 -8.32 -4.28
N LEU A 77 -8.01 -9.63 -4.10
CA LEU A 77 -7.03 -10.38 -3.29
C LEU A 77 -5.62 -10.35 -3.91
N ALA A 78 -5.51 -10.50 -5.24
CA ALA A 78 -4.23 -10.40 -5.94
C ALA A 78 -3.59 -9.01 -5.74
N CYS A 79 -4.38 -7.94 -5.92
CA CYS A 79 -3.92 -6.57 -5.72
C CYS A 79 -3.47 -6.33 -4.27
N TYR A 80 -4.24 -6.84 -3.30
CA TYR A 80 -3.88 -6.75 -1.89
C TYR A 80 -2.57 -7.46 -1.58
N LEU A 81 -2.39 -8.69 -2.05
CA LEU A 81 -1.16 -9.47 -1.84
C LEU A 81 0.05 -8.79 -2.47
N PHE A 82 -0.11 -8.22 -3.67
CA PHE A 82 0.92 -7.45 -4.34
C PHE A 82 1.35 -6.23 -3.50
N LEU A 83 0.39 -5.37 -3.10
CA LEU A 83 0.69 -4.21 -2.25
C LEU A 83 1.32 -4.62 -0.91
N LYS A 84 0.80 -5.66 -0.25
CA LYS A 84 1.37 -6.20 0.98
C LYS A 84 2.82 -6.62 0.80
N SER A 85 3.14 -7.26 -0.33
CA SER A 85 4.52 -7.66 -0.68
C SER A 85 5.42 -6.44 -0.86
N LEU A 86 4.99 -5.42 -1.61
CA LEU A 86 5.77 -4.19 -1.81
C LEU A 86 6.08 -3.50 -0.48
N ILE A 87 5.06 -3.36 0.38
CA ILE A 87 5.19 -2.66 1.67
C ILE A 87 6.11 -3.43 2.62
N LYS A 88 5.96 -4.76 2.71
CA LYS A 88 6.83 -5.59 3.56
C LYS A 88 8.28 -5.58 3.09
N ASN A 89 8.50 -5.50 1.79
CA ASN A 89 9.82 -5.49 1.17
C ASN A 89 10.27 -4.07 0.78
N LYS A 90 9.76 -3.03 1.47
CA LYS A 90 10.04 -1.62 1.13
C LYS A 90 11.53 -1.30 0.96
N LYS A 91 12.42 -1.95 1.74
CA LYS A 91 13.87 -1.78 1.60
C LYS A 91 14.38 -2.26 0.24
N LEU A 92 13.96 -3.45 -0.21
CA LEU A 92 14.29 -3.96 -1.54
C LEU A 92 13.74 -3.02 -2.62
N TYR A 93 12.47 -2.62 -2.49
CA TYR A 93 11.84 -1.73 -3.47
C TYR A 93 12.27 -0.26 -3.40
N SER A 94 13.13 0.10 -2.43
CA SER A 94 13.77 1.41 -2.39
C SER A 94 15.00 1.50 -3.29
N SER A 95 15.51 0.36 -3.77
CA SER A 95 16.41 0.31 -4.93
C SER A 95 15.63 0.31 -6.24
N ASP A 96 16.29 0.65 -7.37
CA ASP A 96 15.73 0.69 -8.73
C ASP A 96 15.25 -0.70 -9.20
N THR A 97 14.13 -1.12 -8.63
CA THR A 97 13.49 -2.42 -8.87
C THR A 97 12.18 -2.18 -9.58
N ASN A 98 12.07 -2.75 -10.78
CA ASN A 98 10.91 -2.60 -11.61
C ASN A 98 9.89 -3.69 -11.30
N ASN A 99 8.62 -3.30 -11.25
CA ASN A 99 7.50 -4.23 -11.22
C ASN A 99 6.80 -4.23 -12.57
N PHE A 100 6.41 -5.40 -13.04
CA PHE A 100 5.65 -5.54 -14.28
C PHE A 100 4.23 -6.02 -13.98
N ILE A 101 3.24 -5.34 -14.56
CA ILE A 101 1.82 -5.70 -14.47
C ILE A 101 1.31 -5.82 -15.89
N MET A 102 0.74 -6.97 -16.20
CA MET A 102 0.18 -7.26 -17.52
C MET A 102 -1.30 -7.66 -17.42
N GLY A 103 -2.03 -7.37 -18.48
CA GLY A 103 -3.41 -7.77 -18.67
C GLY A 103 -3.76 -7.71 -20.15
N ASN A 104 -5.00 -8.05 -20.48
CA ASN A 104 -5.44 -8.20 -21.87
C ASN A 104 -5.34 -6.90 -22.70
N SER A 105 -5.40 -5.74 -22.05
CA SER A 105 -5.19 -4.43 -22.65
C SER A 105 -4.80 -3.41 -21.59
N GLN A 106 -4.19 -2.30 -22.01
CA GLN A 106 -3.88 -1.18 -21.11
C GLN A 106 -5.12 -0.72 -20.33
N ARG A 107 -6.23 -0.48 -21.05
CA ARG A 107 -7.51 -0.08 -20.44
C ARG A 107 -8.03 -1.10 -19.41
N SER A 108 -7.87 -2.40 -19.69
CA SER A 108 -8.27 -3.44 -18.74
C SER A 108 -7.43 -3.39 -17.46
N VAL A 109 -6.12 -3.14 -17.57
CA VAL A 109 -5.23 -3.01 -16.41
C VAL A 109 -5.59 -1.75 -15.60
N GLU A 110 -5.79 -0.61 -16.27
CA GLU A 110 -6.16 0.64 -15.61
C GLU A 110 -7.45 0.50 -14.80
N VAL A 111 -8.52 -0.02 -15.43
CA VAL A 111 -9.83 -0.15 -14.77
C VAL A 111 -9.81 -1.24 -13.68
N ASN A 112 -9.28 -2.43 -13.99
CA ASN A 112 -9.44 -3.58 -13.10
C ASN A 112 -8.35 -3.69 -12.03
N VAL A 113 -7.16 -3.15 -12.28
CA VAL A 113 -6.00 -3.26 -11.37
C VAL A 113 -5.73 -1.93 -10.69
N LEU A 114 -5.52 -0.84 -11.45
CA LEU A 114 -5.20 0.45 -10.84
C LEU A 114 -6.37 0.99 -9.99
N GLY A 115 -7.61 0.83 -10.47
CA GLY A 115 -8.80 1.15 -9.66
C GLY A 115 -8.88 0.35 -8.34
N GLN A 116 -8.41 -0.90 -8.34
CA GLN A 116 -8.34 -1.71 -7.11
C GLN A 116 -7.18 -1.28 -6.20
N PHE A 117 -6.04 -0.88 -6.76
CA PHE A 117 -4.95 -0.30 -5.98
C PHE A 117 -5.37 0.99 -5.29
N GLU A 118 -6.05 1.89 -6.00
CA GLU A 118 -6.55 3.13 -5.40
C GLU A 118 -7.47 2.83 -4.20
N LYS A 119 -8.43 1.91 -4.39
CA LYS A 119 -9.35 1.49 -3.33
C LYS A 119 -8.61 0.89 -2.12
N LEU A 120 -7.65 -0.01 -2.36
CA LEU A 120 -6.86 -0.64 -1.31
C LEU A 120 -5.97 0.36 -0.57
N CYS A 121 -5.29 1.25 -1.28
CA CYS A 121 -4.47 2.30 -0.69
C CYS A 121 -5.31 3.22 0.19
N LYS A 122 -6.51 3.63 -0.25
CA LYS A 122 -7.47 4.39 0.57
C LYS A 122 -7.82 3.64 1.86
N LEU A 123 -8.17 2.36 1.78
CA LEU A 123 -8.50 1.55 2.98
C LEU A 123 -7.32 1.34 3.92
N LEU A 124 -6.11 1.20 3.36
CA LEU A 124 -4.85 1.06 4.10
C LEU A 124 -4.31 2.40 4.62
N LYS A 125 -4.98 3.52 4.29
CA LYS A 125 -4.53 4.89 4.58
C LYS A 125 -3.15 5.21 4.01
N ILE A 126 -2.86 4.69 2.83
CA ILE A 126 -1.66 4.96 2.05
C ILE A 126 -1.99 6.05 1.03
N PRO A 127 -1.18 7.12 0.92
CA PRO A 127 -1.31 8.08 -0.17
C PRO A 127 -1.20 7.39 -1.53
N TYR A 128 -2.18 7.61 -2.40
CA TYR A 128 -2.18 7.12 -3.77
C TYR A 128 -2.22 8.32 -4.70
N ILE A 129 -1.19 8.47 -5.53
CA ILE A 129 -1.08 9.53 -6.53
C ILE A 129 -1.18 8.84 -7.88
N PRO A 130 -2.32 8.93 -8.58
CA PRO A 130 -2.40 8.52 -9.98
C PRO A 130 -1.39 9.37 -10.77
N ARG A 131 -0.62 8.74 -11.67
CA ARG A 131 0.16 9.46 -12.67
C ARG A 131 -0.72 9.80 -13.86
#